data_AF-A0A2W2CGH6-F1
#
_entry.id   AF-A0A2W2CGH6-F1
#
_cell.length_a   1.000
_cell.length_b   1.000
_cell.length_c   1.000
_cell.angle_alpha   90.00
_cell.angle_beta   90.00
_cell.angle_gamma   90.00
#
_symmetry.space_group_name_H-M   'P 1'
#
loop_
_entity.id
_entity.type
_entity.pdbx_description
1 polymer ?
#
loop_
_entity_poly.entity_id
_entity_poly.type
_entity_poly.pdbx_seq_one_letter_code
_entity_poly.pdbx_strand_id
1 'polypeptide(L)'
;MTTMTLAAPTDTGRCGEEAGHVRHRRRGEVPCQPCQDAANEAHRRRHPHRSQLRDARAELDRQPLPAVLGQLAGLDVWHDFLPLGMTLCAWCFGWRDDPRHPVVGGPVVGR
;
A
#
# COMPACT_ATOMS: atom_id res chain seq x y z
N MET A 1 -8.22 -27.69 15.76
CA MET A 1 -8.62 -26.28 15.82
C MET A 1 -8.98 -25.95 17.26
N THR A 2 -8.11 -25.24 17.97
CA THR A 2 -8.34 -24.90 19.39
C THR A 2 -9.16 -23.62 19.46
N THR A 3 -10.42 -23.72 19.86
CA THR A 3 -11.27 -22.57 20.17
C THR A 3 -10.83 -21.98 21.52
N MET A 4 -10.22 -20.79 21.50
CA MET A 4 -9.97 -20.06 22.73
C MET A 4 -11.29 -19.44 23.20
N THR A 5 -11.88 -20.01 24.25
CA THR A 5 -13.01 -19.42 24.96
C THR A 5 -12.50 -18.21 25.75
N LEU A 6 -12.89 -17.00 25.35
CA LEU A 6 -12.53 -15.77 26.07
C LEU A 6 -13.49 -15.56 27.25
N ALA A 7 -12.93 -15.26 28.43
CA ALA A 7 -13.70 -15.04 29.65
C ALA A 7 -14.35 -13.64 29.67
N ALA A 8 -15.46 -13.51 30.41
CA ALA A 8 -16.10 -12.24 30.69
C ALA A 8 -15.18 -11.32 31.51
N PRO A 9 -15.27 -9.98 31.33
CA PRO A 9 -14.40 -9.03 32.02
C PRO A 9 -14.62 -9.06 33.54
N THR A 10 -13.56 -9.30 34.32
CA THR A 10 -13.64 -9.44 35.78
C THR A 10 -13.39 -8.15 36.56
N ASP A 11 -12.82 -7.13 35.90
CA ASP A 11 -12.45 -5.85 36.51
C ASP A 11 -13.06 -4.69 35.72
N THR A 12 -14.00 -4.00 36.35
CA THR A 12 -14.72 -2.86 35.77
C THR A 12 -14.19 -1.51 36.23
N GLY A 13 -13.20 -1.45 37.13
CA GLY A 13 -12.79 -0.22 37.81
C GLY A 13 -12.17 0.84 36.91
N ARG A 14 -11.77 0.50 35.67
CA ARG A 14 -11.26 1.44 34.64
C ARG A 14 -11.83 1.14 33.25
N CYS A 15 -13.08 0.70 33.18
CA CYS A 15 -13.74 0.54 31.89
C CYS A 15 -14.02 1.89 31.23
N GLY A 16 -14.02 1.93 29.89
CA GLY A 16 -14.24 3.17 29.13
C GLY A 16 -12.96 3.95 28.78
N GLU A 17 -11.79 3.41 29.10
CA GLU A 17 -10.49 3.96 28.73
C GLU A 17 -9.69 2.98 27.86
N GLU A 18 -8.76 3.49 27.05
CA GLU A 18 -7.83 2.65 26.29
C GLU A 18 -6.98 1.74 27.22
N ALA A 19 -6.62 2.23 28.40
CA ALA A 19 -5.92 1.44 29.41
C ALA A 19 -6.74 0.23 29.89
N GLY A 20 -8.07 0.36 29.95
CA GLY A 20 -8.99 -0.72 30.26
C GLY A 20 -8.99 -1.80 29.17
N HIS A 21 -9.04 -1.41 27.90
CA HIS A 21 -8.93 -2.34 26.77
C HIS A 21 -7.63 -3.17 26.82
N VAL A 22 -6.48 -2.52 27.06
CA VAL A 22 -5.19 -3.21 27.20
C VAL A 22 -5.19 -4.18 28.38
N ARG A 23 -5.82 -3.81 29.50
CA ARG A 23 -5.93 -4.67 30.69
C ARG A 23 -6.72 -5.95 30.40
N HIS A 24 -7.90 -5.85 29.79
CA HIS A 24 -8.70 -7.03 29.40
C HIS A 24 -7.88 -7.98 28.51
N ARG A 25 -7.21 -7.43 27.49
CA ARG A 25 -6.36 -8.22 26.58
C ARG A 25 -5.23 -8.95 27.29
N ARG A 26 -4.56 -8.29 28.25
CA ARG A 26 -3.48 -8.90 29.06
C ARG A 26 -3.97 -10.04 29.95
N ARG A 27 -5.25 -10.01 30.35
CA ARG A 27 -5.89 -11.06 31.16
C ARG A 27 -6.54 -12.17 30.33
N GLY A 28 -6.56 -12.05 29.00
CA GLY A 28 -7.27 -12.98 28.13
C GLY A 28 -8.80 -12.84 28.19
N GLU A 29 -9.30 -11.68 28.65
CA GLU A 29 -10.73 -11.37 28.71
C GLU A 29 -11.19 -10.70 27.41
N VAL A 30 -12.49 -10.80 27.11
CA VAL A 30 -13.13 -9.97 26.09
C VAL A 30 -13.24 -8.54 26.62
N PRO A 31 -12.66 -7.53 25.95
CA PRO A 31 -12.85 -6.14 26.34
C PRO A 31 -14.34 -5.75 26.30
N CYS A 32 -14.83 -5.07 27.34
CA CYS A 32 -16.20 -4.56 27.32
C CYS A 32 -16.40 -3.50 26.23
N GLN A 33 -17.65 -3.26 25.82
CA GLN A 33 -17.97 -2.29 24.76
C GLN A 33 -17.38 -0.89 25.02
N PRO A 34 -17.48 -0.29 26.22
CA PRO A 34 -16.88 1.01 26.49
C PRO A 34 -15.37 1.07 26.27
N CYS A 35 -14.65 0.00 26.64
CA CYS A 35 -13.21 -0.11 26.39
C CYS A 35 -12.88 -0.24 24.91
N GLN A 36 -13.69 -0.99 24.14
CA GLN A 36 -13.53 -1.10 22.69
C GLN A 36 -13.73 0.26 22.02
N ASP A 37 -14.77 0.99 22.39
CA ASP A 37 -15.08 2.30 21.82
C ASP A 37 -13.96 3.31 22.11
N ALA A 38 -13.43 3.32 23.35
CA ALA A 38 -12.31 4.17 23.74
C ALA A 38 -11.02 3.84 22.98
N ALA A 39 -10.71 2.55 22.79
CA ALA A 39 -9.56 2.13 22.00
C ALA A 39 -9.70 2.50 20.51
N ASN A 40 -10.90 2.33 19.95
CA ASN A 40 -11.21 2.74 18.59
C ASN A 40 -11.05 4.25 18.41
N GLU A 41 -11.56 5.04 19.36
CA GLU A 41 -11.41 6.49 19.37
C GLU A 41 -9.94 6.92 19.47
N ALA A 42 -9.17 6.33 20.39
CA ALA A 42 -7.74 6.59 20.49
C ALA A 42 -7.00 6.24 19.19
N HIS A 43 -7.34 5.11 18.56
CA HIS A 43 -6.77 4.73 17.26
C HIS A 43 -7.12 5.74 16.15
N ARG A 44 -8.37 6.23 16.10
CA ARG A 44 -8.77 7.31 15.18
C ARG A 44 -7.93 8.57 15.39
N ARG A 45 -7.69 8.96 16.64
CA ARG A 45 -6.87 10.13 17.01
C ARG A 45 -5.39 9.98 16.66
N ARG A 46 -4.83 8.78 16.79
CA ARG A 46 -3.41 8.49 16.45
C ARG A 46 -3.16 8.45 14.94
N HIS A 47 -4.16 8.06 14.16
CA HIS A 47 -4.01 7.80 12.73
C HIS A 47 -4.98 8.60 11.83
N PRO A 48 -5.16 9.91 12.02
CA PRO A 48 -6.04 10.72 11.16
C PRO A 48 -5.57 10.74 9.71
N HIS A 49 -4.27 10.56 9.49
CA HIS A 49 -3.65 10.58 8.17
C HIS A 49 -3.83 9.27 7.39
N ARG A 50 -4.23 8.16 8.03
CA ARG A 50 -4.32 6.86 7.34
C ARG A 50 -5.53 6.76 6.42
N SER A 51 -6.66 7.39 6.77
CA SER A 51 -7.78 7.56 5.85
C SER A 51 -7.39 8.47 4.69
N GLN A 52 -6.73 9.60 4.97
CA GLN A 52 -6.24 10.52 3.94
C GLN A 52 -5.28 9.84 2.95
N LEU A 53 -4.37 8.98 3.43
CA LEU A 53 -3.50 8.18 2.56
C LEU A 53 -4.25 7.16 1.72
N ARG A 54 -5.27 6.51 2.29
CA ARG A 54 -6.12 5.56 1.55
C ARG A 54 -6.87 6.29 0.43
N ASP A 55 -7.44 7.45 0.74
CA ASP A 55 -8.22 8.23 -0.21
C ASP A 55 -7.29 8.84 -1.29
N ALA A 56 -6.11 9.35 -0.91
CA ALA A 56 -5.09 9.82 -1.84
C ALA A 56 -4.58 8.69 -2.76
N ARG A 57 -4.41 7.47 -2.22
CA ARG A 57 -4.03 6.31 -3.04
C ARG A 57 -5.14 5.93 -4.02
N ALA A 58 -6.39 5.90 -3.55
CA ALA A 58 -7.54 5.62 -4.40
C ALA A 58 -7.74 6.71 -5.49
N GLU A 59 -7.36 7.96 -5.21
CA GLU A 59 -7.34 9.03 -6.19
C GLU A 59 -6.27 8.79 -7.26
N LEU A 60 -5.03 8.46 -6.86
CA LEU A 60 -3.95 8.10 -7.80
C LEU A 60 -4.31 6.91 -8.68
N ASP A 61 -4.93 5.87 -8.11
CA ASP A 61 -5.34 4.69 -8.87
C ASP A 61 -6.51 4.99 -9.84
N ARG A 62 -7.25 6.09 -9.64
CA ARG A 62 -8.29 6.58 -10.56
C ARG A 62 -7.76 7.48 -11.66
N GLN A 63 -6.53 7.99 -11.54
CA GLN A 63 -5.94 8.79 -12.61
C GLN A 63 -5.72 7.89 -13.83
N PRO A 64 -6.17 8.31 -15.03
CA PRO A 64 -5.91 7.55 -16.22
C PRO A 64 -4.40 7.43 -16.40
N LEU A 65 -3.93 6.24 -16.74
CA LEU A 65 -2.55 6.07 -17.16
C LEU A 65 -2.28 7.06 -18.30
N PRO A 66 -1.11 7.74 -18.30
CA PRO A 66 -0.75 8.62 -19.40
C PRO A 66 -0.94 7.89 -20.73
N ALA A 67 -1.65 8.52 -21.68
CA ALA A 67 -2.02 7.90 -22.96
C ALA A 67 -0.81 7.41 -23.79
N VAL A 68 0.39 7.89 -23.46
CA VAL A 68 1.67 7.52 -24.06
C VAL A 68 2.30 6.26 -23.47
N LEU A 69 1.78 5.70 -22.36
CA LEU A 69 2.31 4.48 -21.78
C LEU A 69 1.97 3.26 -22.63
N GLY A 70 3.00 2.53 -23.06
CA GLY A 70 2.83 1.26 -23.77
C GLY A 70 2.30 1.39 -25.19
N GLN A 71 2.25 2.59 -25.78
CA GLN A 71 1.72 2.80 -27.12
C GLN A 71 2.46 1.98 -28.21
N LEU A 72 3.72 1.63 -27.97
CA LEU A 72 4.55 0.80 -28.85
C LEU A 72 4.79 -0.61 -28.28
N ALA A 73 4.05 -1.02 -27.24
CA ALA A 73 4.19 -2.34 -26.67
C ALA A 73 3.80 -3.42 -27.70
N GLY A 74 4.69 -4.41 -27.90
CA GLY A 74 4.50 -5.48 -28.88
C GLY A 74 4.72 -5.06 -30.35
N LEU A 75 5.04 -3.79 -30.63
CA LEU A 75 5.39 -3.33 -31.96
C LEU A 75 6.92 -3.29 -32.14
N ASP A 76 7.38 -3.66 -33.33
CA ASP A 76 8.79 -3.57 -33.73
C ASP A 76 9.05 -2.25 -34.47
N VAL A 77 8.87 -1.14 -33.74
CA VAL A 77 9.04 0.21 -34.27
C VAL A 77 10.19 0.88 -33.53
N TRP A 78 11.13 1.44 -34.28
CA TRP A 78 12.24 2.19 -33.73
C TRP A 78 11.79 3.51 -33.11
N HIS A 79 12.27 3.82 -31.91
CA HIS A 79 11.87 5.03 -31.18
C HIS A 79 12.87 5.41 -30.09
N ASP A 80 12.89 6.68 -29.71
CA ASP A 80 13.73 7.16 -28.62
C ASP A 80 13.32 6.57 -27.27
N PHE A 81 14.31 6.26 -26.43
CA PHE A 81 14.08 5.74 -25.09
C PHE A 81 13.49 6.82 -24.18
N LEU A 82 12.22 6.66 -23.79
CA LEU A 82 11.55 7.50 -22.79
C LEU A 82 11.55 6.79 -21.43
N PRO A 83 12.29 7.25 -20.41
CA PRO A 83 12.40 6.52 -19.15
C PRO A 83 11.08 6.50 -18.37
N LEU A 84 10.57 5.30 -18.08
CA LEU A 84 9.53 5.03 -17.07
C LEU A 84 10.13 4.69 -15.69
N GLY A 85 11.43 4.40 -15.67
CA GLY A 85 12.23 4.05 -14.49
C GLY A 85 13.72 4.03 -14.87
N MET A 86 14.55 3.31 -14.11
CA MET A 86 15.99 3.26 -14.38
C MET A 86 16.33 2.54 -15.70
N THR A 87 15.55 1.54 -16.10
CA THR A 87 15.86 0.68 -17.25
C THR A 87 14.69 0.42 -18.19
N LEU A 88 13.49 0.92 -17.88
CA LEU A 88 12.26 0.59 -18.61
C LEU A 88 11.79 1.77 -19.47
N CYS A 89 11.44 1.51 -20.73
CA CYS A 89 10.88 2.50 -21.64
C CYS A 89 9.36 2.67 -21.43
N ALA A 90 8.89 3.90 -21.33
CA ALA A 90 7.49 4.28 -21.18
C ALA A 90 6.67 3.96 -22.44
N TRP A 91 7.25 4.03 -23.64
CA TRP A 91 6.52 3.82 -24.89
C TRP A 91 6.33 2.34 -25.22
N CYS A 92 7.36 1.50 -25.09
CA CYS A 92 7.29 0.10 -25.53
C CYS A 92 7.35 -0.93 -24.40
N PHE A 93 7.56 -0.50 -23.15
CA PHE A 93 7.91 -1.35 -22.00
C PHE A 93 9.12 -2.27 -22.23
N GLY A 94 9.94 -1.97 -23.23
CA GLY A 94 11.24 -2.61 -23.47
C GLY A 94 12.30 -2.09 -22.51
N TRP A 95 13.39 -2.85 -22.38
CA TRP A 95 14.56 -2.46 -21.61
C TRP A 95 15.39 -1.41 -22.37
N ARG A 96 16.29 -0.71 -21.66
CA ARG A 96 17.16 0.31 -22.27
C ARG A 96 18.02 -0.23 -23.42
N ASP A 97 18.38 -1.51 -23.35
CA ASP A 97 19.14 -2.26 -24.35
C ASP A 97 18.27 -2.98 -25.39
N ASP A 98 16.95 -2.76 -25.37
CA ASP A 98 16.04 -3.28 -26.39
C ASP A 98 16.43 -2.75 -27.79
N PRO A 99 16.52 -3.60 -28.82
CA PRO A 99 16.92 -3.22 -30.18
C PRO A 99 16.09 -2.10 -30.82
N ARG A 100 14.89 -1.85 -30.29
CA ARG A 100 13.98 -0.80 -30.77
C ARG A 100 14.42 0.61 -30.36
N HIS A 101 15.39 0.76 -29.48
CA HIS A 101 15.92 2.05 -29.06
C HIS A 101 17.21 2.41 -29.82
N PRO A 102 17.32 3.61 -30.41
CA PRO A 102 18.58 4.06 -30.99
C PRO A 102 19.58 4.27 -29.86
N VAL A 103 20.71 3.57 -29.94
CA VAL A 103 21.79 3.73 -28.96
C VAL A 103 22.52 5.04 -29.28
N VAL A 104 22.00 6.16 -28.80
CA VAL A 104 22.70 7.45 -28.89
C VAL A 104 23.90 7.40 -27.93
N GLY A 105 25.05 6.92 -28.45
CA GLY A 105 26.29 6.79 -27.67
C GLY A 105 27.15 5.54 -27.93
N GLY A 106 26.73 4.61 -28.80
CA GLY A 106 27.54 3.45 -29.20
C GLY A 106 27.17 2.13 -28.52
N PRO A 107 27.52 0.97 -29.12
CA PRO A 107 26.84 -0.29 -28.90
C PRO A 107 27.16 -0.96 -27.55
N VAL A 108 26.15 -1.48 -26.87
CA VAL A 108 26.36 -2.60 -25.95
C VAL A 108 26.37 -3.86 -26.80
N VAL A 109 27.58 -4.29 -27.17
CA VAL A 109 27.80 -5.54 -27.89
C VAL A 109 27.56 -6.68 -26.89
N GLY A 110 26.36 -7.26 -26.90
CA GLY A 110 26.01 -8.46 -26.16
C GLY A 110 25.60 -9.55 -27.14
N ARG A 111 26.41 -10.62 -27.18
CA ARG A 111 26.31 -11.81 -28.06
C ARG A 111 24.97 -12.52 -28.01
#